data_AF-A0A351PTP0-F1
#
_entry.id   AF-A0A351PTP0-F1
#
_cell.length_a   1.000
_cell.length_b   1.000
_cell.length_c   1.000
_cell.angle_alpha   90.00
_cell.angle_beta   90.00
_cell.angle_gamma   90.00
#
_symmetry.space_group_name_H-M   'P 1'
#
loop_
_entity.id
_entity.type
_entity.pdbx_description
1 polymer ?
#
loop_
_entity_poly.entity_id
_entity_poly.type
_entity_poly.pdbx_seq_one_letter_code
_entity_poly.pdbx_strand_id
1 'polypeptide(L)'
;MTDQEVKSVIADNVKLGKDGEQARNALMESIKAKIDKKNVQSLCNKILKKCSFKSETDLDNISNLAVWLYIYECYDEMFAVCNLVKDYKFANDYFLWDCPDTCMCLMARVYREQGELDKAKMLIVKVNEHRAPELYCNLADSFDEMDAGLERFIKEFPKKKAAIEWQHFYKLAFDIHYREPGGFPISDEKFEEDIKNKLVILREVK
;
A
#
# COMPACT_ATOMS: atom_id res chain seq x y z
N MET A 1 -20.63 -8.35 -13.58
CA MET A 1 -19.75 -9.19 -14.42
C MET A 1 -20.25 -10.62 -14.37
N THR A 2 -20.20 -11.33 -15.48
CA THR A 2 -20.45 -12.77 -15.56
C THR A 2 -19.22 -13.57 -15.14
N ASP A 3 -19.40 -14.85 -14.79
CA ASP A 3 -18.28 -15.75 -14.44
C ASP A 3 -17.23 -15.88 -15.55
N GLN A 4 -17.64 -15.76 -16.81
CA GLN A 4 -16.72 -15.80 -17.96
C GLN A 4 -15.89 -14.51 -18.06
N GLU A 5 -16.50 -13.35 -17.81
CA GLU A 5 -15.81 -12.06 -17.77
C GLU A 5 -14.78 -12.01 -16.64
N VAL A 6 -15.14 -12.48 -15.44
CA VAL A 6 -14.23 -12.56 -14.28
C VAL A 6 -13.01 -13.42 -14.62
N LYS A 7 -13.23 -14.61 -15.19
CA LYS A 7 -12.13 -15.50 -15.61
C LYS A 7 -11.21 -14.87 -16.65
N SER A 8 -11.77 -14.11 -17.59
CA SER A 8 -10.98 -13.38 -18.60
C SER A 8 -10.12 -12.29 -17.95
N VAL A 9 -10.69 -11.51 -17.03
CA VAL A 9 -9.95 -10.44 -16.32
C VAL A 9 -8.82 -11.03 -15.47
N ILE A 10 -9.08 -12.11 -14.74
CA ILE A 10 -8.05 -12.83 -13.97
C ILE A 10 -6.94 -13.31 -14.89
N ALA A 11 -7.27 -13.82 -16.09
CA ALA A 11 -6.25 -14.24 -17.06
C ALA A 11 -5.38 -13.07 -17.55
N ASP A 12 -5.96 -11.88 -17.71
CA ASP A 12 -5.22 -10.68 -18.10
C ASP A 12 -4.30 -10.15 -16.99
N ASN A 13 -4.75 -10.16 -15.73
CA ASN A 13 -3.95 -9.73 -14.57
C ASN A 13 -2.67 -10.56 -14.36
N VAL A 14 -2.63 -11.77 -14.92
CA VAL A 14 -1.55 -12.75 -14.69
C VAL A 14 -0.46 -12.63 -15.77
N LYS A 15 -0.66 -11.81 -16.80
CA LYS A 15 0.28 -11.66 -17.91
C LYS A 15 1.45 -10.76 -17.53
N LEU A 16 2.35 -11.27 -16.69
CA LEU A 16 3.77 -10.95 -16.86
C LEU A 16 4.36 -12.06 -17.71
N GLY A 17 4.61 -11.75 -18.99
CA GLY A 17 5.47 -12.61 -19.81
C GLY A 17 6.88 -12.70 -19.20
N LYS A 18 7.74 -13.58 -19.75
CA LYS A 18 9.14 -13.72 -19.28
C LYS A 18 9.87 -12.37 -19.15
N ASP A 19 9.61 -11.46 -20.09
CA ASP A 19 10.22 -10.12 -20.10
C ASP A 19 9.74 -9.25 -18.92
N GLY A 20 8.48 -9.38 -18.52
CA GLY A 20 7.91 -8.68 -17.36
C GLY A 20 8.47 -9.21 -16.03
N GLU A 21 8.68 -10.53 -15.92
CA GLU A 21 9.35 -11.11 -14.76
C GLU A 21 10.82 -10.67 -14.66
N GLN A 22 11.54 -10.64 -15.78
CA GLN A 22 12.92 -10.17 -15.82
C GLN A 22 13.01 -8.68 -15.42
N ALA A 23 12.11 -7.84 -15.92
CA ALA A 23 12.05 -6.42 -15.57
C ALA A 23 11.75 -6.23 -14.07
N ARG A 24 10.78 -6.97 -13.50
CA ARG A 24 10.48 -6.96 -12.07
C ARG A 24 11.71 -7.33 -11.25
N ASN A 25 12.40 -8.41 -11.62
CA ASN A 25 13.57 -8.88 -10.88
C ASN A 25 14.72 -7.87 -10.95
N ALA A 26 14.96 -7.27 -12.12
CA ALA A 26 15.96 -6.20 -12.29
C ALA A 26 15.64 -4.98 -11.40
N LEU A 27 14.36 -4.59 -11.31
CA LEU A 27 13.91 -3.52 -10.41
C LEU A 27 14.21 -3.87 -8.94
N MET A 28 13.87 -5.08 -8.49
CA MET A 28 14.13 -5.49 -7.10
C MET A 28 15.62 -5.48 -6.75
N GLU A 29 16.49 -5.96 -7.65
CA GLU A 29 17.94 -5.92 -7.42
C GLU A 29 18.49 -4.49 -7.41
N SER A 30 17.98 -3.60 -8.27
CA SER A 30 18.35 -2.18 -8.26
C SER A 30 17.94 -1.49 -6.95
N ILE A 31 16.72 -1.74 -6.47
CA ILE A 31 16.23 -1.20 -5.19
C ILE A 31 17.11 -1.69 -4.04
N LYS A 32 17.41 -3.01 -4.00
CA LYS A 32 18.28 -3.59 -2.97
C LYS A 32 19.68 -2.98 -2.99
N ALA A 33 20.25 -2.71 -4.16
CA ALA A 33 21.57 -2.11 -4.27
C ALA A 33 21.60 -0.66 -3.76
N LYS A 34 20.49 0.08 -3.91
CA LYS A 34 20.40 1.51 -3.54
C LYS A 34 19.98 1.73 -2.08
N ILE A 35 19.14 0.85 -1.52
CA ILE A 35 18.46 1.10 -0.24
C ILE A 35 18.78 0.01 0.77
N ASP A 36 19.75 0.27 1.64
CA ASP A 36 20.14 -0.63 2.73
C ASP A 36 19.25 -0.47 3.97
N LYS A 37 17.99 -0.91 3.85
CA LYS A 37 16.99 -0.95 4.92
C LYS A 37 16.43 -2.35 5.06
N LYS A 38 16.40 -2.90 6.28
CA LYS A 38 16.07 -4.31 6.52
C LYS A 38 14.73 -4.72 5.91
N ASN A 39 13.69 -3.89 6.07
CA ASN A 39 12.36 -4.18 5.56
C ASN A 39 12.31 -4.15 4.03
N VAL A 40 12.99 -3.19 3.41
CA VAL A 40 13.11 -3.09 1.94
C VAL A 40 13.84 -4.32 1.39
N GLN A 41 14.99 -4.68 1.97
CA GLN A 41 15.76 -5.86 1.57
C GLN A 41 14.94 -7.15 1.68
N SER A 42 14.24 -7.32 2.82
CA SER A 42 13.39 -8.49 3.09
C SER A 42 12.27 -8.63 2.05
N LEU A 43 11.55 -7.55 1.76
CA LEU A 43 10.44 -7.56 0.80
C LEU A 43 10.93 -7.78 -0.64
N CYS A 44 12.02 -7.12 -1.04
CA CYS A 44 12.62 -7.36 -2.36
C CYS A 44 13.04 -8.83 -2.53
N ASN A 45 13.64 -9.44 -1.51
CA ASN A 45 14.01 -10.86 -1.55
C ASN A 45 12.78 -11.79 -1.64
N LYS A 46 11.67 -11.46 -0.97
CA LYS A 46 10.42 -12.22 -1.11
C LYS A 46 9.88 -12.14 -2.54
N ILE A 47 9.82 -10.94 -3.12
CA ILE A 47 9.33 -10.70 -4.49
C ILE A 47 10.23 -11.40 -5.53
N LEU A 48 11.55 -11.34 -5.36
CA LEU A 48 12.53 -12.02 -6.22
C LEU A 48 12.37 -13.54 -6.20
N LYS A 49 12.09 -14.12 -5.03
CA LYS A 49 11.90 -15.56 -4.89
C LYS A 49 10.65 -16.04 -5.63
N LYS A 50 9.55 -15.31 -5.47
CA LYS A 50 8.26 -15.58 -6.11
C LYS A 50 7.38 -14.35 -5.99
N CYS A 51 6.65 -14.03 -7.06
CA CYS A 51 5.59 -13.04 -6.99
C CYS A 51 4.49 -13.39 -8.01
N SER A 52 3.38 -13.91 -7.50
CA SER A 52 2.19 -14.29 -8.25
C SER A 52 1.09 -13.25 -8.07
N PHE A 53 0.55 -12.75 -9.18
CA PHE A 53 -0.55 -11.78 -9.19
C PHE A 53 -1.92 -12.42 -8.87
N LYS A 54 -1.92 -13.71 -8.49
CA LYS A 54 -3.09 -14.44 -7.95
C LYS A 54 -3.01 -14.67 -6.44
N SER A 55 -1.95 -14.19 -5.79
CA SER A 55 -1.68 -14.49 -4.39
C SER A 55 -1.70 -13.18 -3.61
N GLU A 56 -2.68 -13.04 -2.72
CA GLU A 56 -2.81 -11.90 -1.79
C GLU A 56 -1.47 -11.61 -1.12
N THR A 57 -0.84 -12.61 -0.49
CA THR A 57 0.48 -12.44 0.15
C THR A 57 1.59 -11.95 -0.78
N ASP A 58 1.57 -12.33 -2.06
CA ASP A 58 2.61 -11.88 -3.00
C ASP A 58 2.35 -10.43 -3.44
N LEU A 59 1.08 -10.04 -3.56
CA LEU A 59 0.64 -8.67 -3.82
C LEU A 59 0.88 -7.76 -2.60
N ASP A 60 0.62 -8.25 -1.39
CA ASP A 60 0.94 -7.54 -0.14
C ASP A 60 2.42 -7.22 -0.05
N ASN A 61 3.30 -8.12 -0.51
CA ASN A 61 4.74 -7.81 -0.53
C ASN A 61 5.04 -6.60 -1.45
N ILE A 62 4.30 -6.41 -2.54
CA ILE A 62 4.44 -5.25 -3.45
C ILE A 62 3.95 -3.98 -2.77
N SER A 63 2.70 -3.95 -2.27
CA SER A 63 2.15 -2.76 -1.61
C SER A 63 2.95 -2.40 -0.37
N ASN A 64 3.35 -3.39 0.44
CA ASN A 64 4.18 -3.14 1.62
C ASN A 64 5.56 -2.58 1.27
N LEU A 65 6.18 -3.05 0.17
CA LEU A 65 7.43 -2.49 -0.30
C LEU A 65 7.25 -1.04 -0.72
N ALA A 66 6.17 -0.72 -1.44
CA ALA A 66 5.85 0.64 -1.85
C ALA A 66 5.67 1.57 -0.64
N VAL A 67 4.95 1.14 0.40
CA VAL A 67 4.78 1.92 1.64
C VAL A 67 6.12 2.16 2.35
N TRP A 68 7.00 1.16 2.44
CA TRP A 68 8.34 1.36 3.00
C TRP A 68 9.19 2.35 2.19
N LEU A 69 9.12 2.27 0.86
CA LEU A 69 9.81 3.23 -0.01
C LEU A 69 9.25 4.66 0.18
N TYR A 70 7.93 4.80 0.37
CA TYR A 70 7.32 6.07 0.74
C TYR A 70 7.81 6.59 2.11
N ILE A 71 7.84 5.74 3.14
CA ILE A 71 8.33 6.08 4.48
C ILE A 71 9.75 6.67 4.39
N TYR A 72 10.62 6.05 3.59
CA TYR A 72 12.01 6.47 3.39
C TYR A 72 12.21 7.50 2.27
N GLU A 73 11.14 8.10 1.77
CA GLU A 73 11.18 9.18 0.76
C GLU A 73 11.86 8.78 -0.56
N CYS A 74 11.86 7.48 -0.88
CA CYS A 74 12.39 6.89 -2.11
C CYS A 74 11.30 6.84 -3.18
N TYR A 75 10.82 8.01 -3.61
CA TYR A 75 9.61 8.13 -4.42
C TYR A 75 9.74 7.53 -5.82
N ASP A 76 10.89 7.65 -6.48
CA ASP A 76 11.10 7.06 -7.82
C ASP A 76 10.98 5.53 -7.78
N GLU A 77 11.61 4.89 -6.80
CA GLU A 77 11.49 3.45 -6.57
C GLU A 77 10.07 3.08 -6.17
N MET A 78 9.41 3.86 -5.30
CA MET A 78 8.03 3.63 -4.91
C MET A 78 7.10 3.63 -6.14
N PHE A 79 7.20 4.62 -7.02
CA PHE A 79 6.44 4.68 -8.26
C PHE A 79 6.74 3.49 -9.16
N ALA A 80 8.01 3.08 -9.29
CA ALA A 80 8.38 1.91 -10.08
C ALA A 80 7.74 0.61 -9.55
N VAL A 81 7.69 0.44 -8.21
CA VAL A 81 7.03 -0.69 -7.55
C VAL A 81 5.52 -0.65 -7.73
N CYS A 82 4.87 0.49 -7.50
CA CYS A 82 3.43 0.66 -7.72
C CYS A 82 3.04 0.38 -9.17
N ASN A 83 3.90 0.74 -10.12
CA ASN A 83 3.66 0.50 -11.54
C ASN A 83 3.69 -0.97 -11.96
N LEU A 84 4.15 -1.88 -11.09
CA LEU A 84 4.03 -3.33 -11.34
C LEU A 84 2.57 -3.78 -11.43
N VAL A 85 1.64 -3.08 -10.74
CA VAL A 85 0.22 -3.43 -10.67
C VAL A 85 -0.70 -2.40 -11.33
N LYS A 86 -0.15 -1.42 -12.08
CA LYS A 86 -0.94 -0.33 -12.70
C LYS A 86 -2.06 -0.82 -13.64
N ASP A 87 -1.79 -1.93 -14.33
CA ASP A 87 -2.69 -2.54 -15.33
C ASP A 87 -3.56 -3.65 -14.72
N TYR A 88 -3.43 -3.89 -13.41
CA TYR A 88 -4.28 -4.83 -12.69
C TYR A 88 -5.73 -4.33 -12.71
N LYS A 89 -6.66 -5.22 -13.04
CA LYS A 89 -8.09 -4.93 -13.16
C LYS A 89 -8.85 -5.62 -12.05
N PHE A 90 -9.84 -4.92 -11.50
CA PHE A 90 -10.72 -5.48 -10.49
C PHE A 90 -11.52 -6.66 -11.05
N ALA A 91 -11.55 -7.76 -10.29
CA ALA A 91 -12.21 -9.01 -10.67
C ALA A 91 -13.14 -9.54 -9.58
N ASN A 92 -13.80 -8.62 -8.83
CA ASN A 92 -14.66 -8.93 -7.68
C ASN A 92 -13.95 -9.63 -6.50
N ASP A 93 -12.64 -9.50 -6.42
CA ASP A 93 -11.84 -10.01 -5.31
C ASP A 93 -11.14 -8.82 -4.63
N TYR A 94 -11.68 -8.39 -3.49
CA TYR A 94 -11.17 -7.25 -2.74
C TYR A 94 -9.83 -7.55 -2.07
N PHE A 95 -9.54 -8.81 -1.73
CA PHE A 95 -8.25 -9.20 -1.16
C PHE A 95 -7.12 -9.02 -2.17
N LEU A 96 -7.36 -9.40 -3.43
CA LEU A 96 -6.40 -9.16 -4.51
C LEU A 96 -6.38 -7.70 -4.98
N TRP A 97 -7.50 -6.98 -4.86
CA TRP A 97 -7.61 -5.58 -5.27
C TRP A 97 -6.93 -4.60 -4.30
N ASP A 98 -6.77 -4.97 -3.03
CA ASP A 98 -6.22 -4.11 -1.99
C ASP A 98 -4.81 -3.59 -2.34
N CYS A 99 -3.97 -4.42 -2.98
CA CYS A 99 -2.64 -3.99 -3.42
C CYS A 99 -2.68 -2.91 -4.52
N PRO A 100 -3.34 -3.12 -5.69
CA PRO A 100 -3.52 -2.06 -6.68
C PRO A 100 -4.14 -0.79 -6.12
N ASP A 101 -5.17 -0.93 -5.27
CA ASP A 101 -5.84 0.19 -4.61
C ASP A 101 -4.85 0.99 -3.74
N THR A 102 -4.16 0.32 -2.83
CA THR A 102 -3.15 0.92 -1.95
C THR A 102 -2.03 1.59 -2.74
N CYS A 103 -1.54 0.97 -3.81
CA CYS A 103 -0.54 1.57 -4.70
C CYS A 103 -1.05 2.86 -5.36
N MET A 104 -2.30 2.90 -5.82
CA MET A 104 -2.90 4.10 -6.39
C MET A 104 -3.11 5.21 -5.35
N CYS A 105 -3.56 4.87 -4.14
CA CYS A 105 -3.67 5.82 -3.03
C CYS A 105 -2.31 6.43 -2.68
N LEU A 106 -1.25 5.61 -2.61
CA LEU A 106 0.09 6.05 -2.29
C LEU A 106 0.68 6.98 -3.37
N MET A 107 0.48 6.62 -4.65
CA MET A 107 0.86 7.49 -5.77
C MET A 107 0.08 8.80 -5.77
N ALA A 108 -1.23 8.77 -5.49
CA ALA A 108 -2.07 9.96 -5.40
C ALA A 108 -1.58 10.89 -4.29
N ARG A 109 -1.20 10.33 -3.13
CA ARG A 109 -0.61 11.08 -2.03
C ARG A 109 0.64 11.83 -2.45
N VAL A 110 1.60 11.13 -3.06
CA VAL A 110 2.86 11.78 -3.49
C VAL A 110 2.60 12.83 -4.56
N TYR A 111 1.72 12.57 -5.53
CA TYR A 111 1.35 13.60 -6.50
C TYR A 111 0.70 14.82 -5.83
N ARG A 112 -0.19 14.62 -4.87
CA ARG A 112 -0.80 15.71 -4.11
C ARG A 112 0.23 16.51 -3.31
N GLU A 113 1.15 15.84 -2.62
CA GLU A 113 2.26 16.46 -1.88
C GLU A 113 3.20 17.27 -2.81
N GLN A 114 3.32 16.87 -4.08
CA GLN A 114 4.10 17.56 -5.11
C GLN A 114 3.31 18.65 -5.87
N GLY A 115 2.02 18.85 -5.57
CA GLY A 115 1.16 19.80 -6.26
C GLY A 115 0.64 19.32 -7.63
N GLU A 116 0.87 18.06 -8.00
CA GLU A 116 0.40 17.42 -9.23
C GLU A 116 -1.06 16.92 -9.08
N LEU A 117 -1.95 17.86 -8.75
CA LEU A 117 -3.33 17.56 -8.32
C LEU A 117 -4.15 16.80 -9.36
N ASP A 118 -3.93 17.07 -10.66
CA ASP A 118 -4.65 16.37 -11.73
C ASP A 118 -4.29 14.88 -11.80
N LYS A 119 -3.00 14.54 -11.62
CA LYS A 119 -2.55 13.15 -11.58
C LYS A 119 -3.11 12.43 -10.36
N ALA A 120 -3.09 13.09 -9.20
CA ALA A 120 -3.69 12.55 -7.98
C ALA A 120 -5.18 12.28 -8.19
N LYS A 121 -5.93 13.26 -8.72
CA LYS A 121 -7.37 13.14 -8.97
C LYS A 121 -7.71 11.99 -9.93
N MET A 122 -6.93 11.80 -11.01
CA MET A 122 -7.14 10.68 -11.93
C MET A 122 -7.04 9.32 -11.25
N LEU A 123 -6.07 9.14 -10.35
CA LEU A 123 -5.91 7.91 -9.57
C LEU A 123 -7.08 7.72 -8.60
N ILE A 124 -7.50 8.77 -7.90
CA ILE A 124 -8.61 8.70 -6.94
C ILE A 124 -9.95 8.39 -7.62
N VAL A 125 -10.20 8.92 -8.82
CA VAL A 125 -11.38 8.53 -9.60
C VAL A 125 -11.40 7.02 -9.84
N LYS A 126 -10.28 6.44 -10.27
CA LYS A 126 -10.17 4.99 -10.52
C LYS A 126 -10.33 4.17 -9.24
N VAL A 127 -9.71 4.59 -8.13
CA VAL A 127 -9.84 3.94 -6.82
C VAL A 127 -11.30 3.90 -6.37
N ASN A 128 -12.03 5.00 -6.55
CA ASN A 128 -13.42 5.12 -6.12
C ASN A 128 -14.42 4.37 -7.02
N GLU A 129 -14.03 3.83 -8.18
CA GLU A 129 -14.92 2.98 -9.02
C GLU A 129 -15.37 1.69 -8.31
N HIS A 130 -14.62 1.26 -7.30
CA HIS A 130 -14.83 -0.02 -6.60
C HIS A 130 -14.98 0.14 -5.09
N ARG A 131 -15.05 1.37 -4.59
CA ARG A 131 -15.25 1.66 -3.16
C ARG A 131 -16.71 1.98 -2.87
N ALA A 132 -17.11 1.71 -1.64
CA ALA A 132 -18.44 1.99 -1.11
C ALA A 132 -18.31 2.85 0.17
N PRO A 133 -18.05 4.17 0.05
CA PRO A 133 -17.85 5.05 1.20
C PRO A 133 -19.02 5.08 2.17
N GLU A 134 -20.24 4.80 1.71
CA GLU A 134 -21.43 4.65 2.53
C GLU A 134 -21.31 3.56 3.61
N LEU A 135 -20.38 2.61 3.45
CA LEU A 135 -20.12 1.54 4.42
C LEU A 135 -19.03 1.91 5.44
N TYR A 136 -18.31 3.02 5.26
CA TYR A 136 -17.17 3.38 6.12
C TYR A 136 -17.58 3.77 7.54
N CYS A 137 -18.84 4.14 7.77
CA CYS A 137 -19.38 4.33 9.12
C CYS A 137 -19.22 3.09 10.00
N ASN A 138 -19.24 1.88 9.42
CA ASN A 138 -19.05 0.63 10.15
C ASN A 138 -17.59 0.41 10.60
N LEU A 139 -16.65 1.19 10.06
CA LEU A 139 -15.22 1.11 10.37
C LEU A 139 -14.76 2.25 11.29
N ALA A 140 -15.61 3.25 11.57
CA ALA A 140 -15.27 4.41 12.38
C ALA A 140 -14.79 4.02 13.78
N ASP A 141 -15.56 3.19 14.48
CA ASP A 141 -15.19 2.72 15.83
C ASP A 141 -13.89 1.90 15.81
N SER A 142 -13.64 1.17 14.72
CA SER A 142 -12.40 0.41 14.55
C SER A 142 -11.18 1.31 14.32
N PHE A 143 -11.38 2.51 13.76
CA PHE A 143 -10.30 3.49 13.57
C PHE A 143 -9.73 3.96 14.90
N ASP A 144 -10.59 4.42 15.80
CA ASP A 144 -10.18 4.91 17.12
C ASP A 144 -9.63 3.77 17.99
N GLU A 145 -10.25 2.58 17.90
CA GLU A 145 -9.80 1.40 18.63
C GLU A 145 -8.43 0.88 18.15
N MET A 146 -8.04 1.13 16.89
CA MET A 146 -6.68 0.81 16.42
C MET A 146 -5.61 1.66 17.12
N ASP A 147 -5.82 2.96 17.27
CA ASP A 147 -4.87 3.84 17.95
C ASP A 147 -4.83 3.52 19.45
N ALA A 148 -5.99 3.40 20.11
CA ALA A 148 -6.07 3.02 21.52
C ALA A 148 -5.49 1.62 21.79
N GLY A 149 -5.73 0.67 20.87
CA GLY A 149 -5.18 -0.68 20.92
C GLY A 149 -3.66 -0.70 20.82
N LEU A 150 -3.08 0.11 19.92
CA LEU A 150 -1.64 0.27 19.78
C LEU A 150 -1.01 0.88 21.03
N GLU A 151 -1.61 1.92 21.61
CA GLU A 151 -1.14 2.53 22.86
C GLU A 151 -1.11 1.51 24.02
N ARG A 152 -2.19 0.73 24.17
CA ARG A 152 -2.26 -0.35 25.16
C ARG A 152 -1.20 -1.41 24.88
N PHE A 153 -1.03 -1.82 23.63
CA PHE A 153 -0.03 -2.81 23.24
C PHE A 153 1.40 -2.36 23.53
N ILE A 154 1.73 -1.09 23.25
CA ILE A 154 3.04 -0.50 23.56
C ILE A 154 3.27 -0.49 25.07
N LYS A 155 2.25 -0.11 25.86
CA LYS A 155 2.33 -0.09 27.33
C LYS A 155 2.55 -1.48 27.92
N GLU A 156 1.84 -2.48 27.42
CA GLU A 156 1.94 -3.86 27.90
C GLU A 156 3.21 -4.58 27.41
N PHE A 157 3.65 -4.29 26.18
CA PHE A 157 4.75 -5.00 25.53
C PHE A 157 5.84 -4.08 24.97
N PRO A 158 6.45 -3.19 25.78
CA PRO A 158 7.37 -2.15 25.28
C PRO A 158 8.66 -2.72 24.64
N LYS A 159 8.98 -4.00 24.91
CA LYS A 159 10.15 -4.68 24.34
C LYS A 159 9.87 -5.33 22.98
N LYS A 160 8.60 -5.44 22.53
CA LYS A 160 8.24 -6.04 21.24
C LYS A 160 8.37 -5.04 20.07
N LYS A 161 9.57 -4.47 19.90
CA LYS A 161 9.84 -3.39 18.95
C LYS A 161 9.36 -3.69 17.52
N ALA A 162 9.63 -4.88 17.00
CA ALA A 162 9.21 -5.26 15.64
C ALA A 162 7.68 -5.35 15.48
N ALA A 163 6.96 -5.76 16.53
CA ALA A 163 5.50 -5.80 16.48
C ALA A 163 4.89 -4.39 16.59
N ILE A 164 5.48 -3.53 17.42
CA ILE A 164 5.10 -2.12 17.54
C ILE A 164 5.32 -1.40 16.20
N GLU A 165 6.49 -1.59 15.59
CA GLU A 165 6.82 -1.10 14.26
C GLU A 165 5.80 -1.56 13.21
N TRP A 166 5.46 -2.86 13.19
CA TRP A 166 4.47 -3.40 12.27
C TRP A 166 3.09 -2.77 12.45
N GLN A 167 2.65 -2.50 13.69
CA GLN A 167 1.37 -1.84 13.93
C GLN A 167 1.38 -0.38 13.49
N HIS A 168 2.45 0.37 13.72
CA HIS A 168 2.60 1.74 13.18
C HIS A 168 2.58 1.73 11.65
N PHE A 169 3.29 0.79 11.03
CA PHE A 169 3.31 0.60 9.59
C PHE A 169 1.91 0.31 9.03
N TYR A 170 1.19 -0.64 9.65
CA TYR A 170 -0.15 -1.03 9.21
C TYR A 170 -1.13 0.14 9.33
N LYS A 171 -1.11 0.86 10.45
CA LYS A 171 -1.98 2.03 10.61
C LYS A 171 -1.60 3.17 9.67
N LEU A 172 -0.32 3.38 9.35
CA LEU A 172 0.09 4.35 8.32
C LEU A 172 -0.50 4.00 6.95
N ALA A 173 -0.40 2.74 6.54
CA ALA A 173 -0.98 2.27 5.28
C ALA A 173 -2.49 2.48 5.26
N PHE A 174 -3.18 2.13 6.36
CA PHE A 174 -4.61 2.39 6.55
C PHE A 174 -4.93 3.88 6.40
N ASP A 175 -4.20 4.74 7.12
CA ASP A 175 -4.46 6.18 7.13
C ASP A 175 -4.36 6.77 5.71
N ILE A 176 -3.33 6.41 4.95
CA ILE A 176 -3.18 6.82 3.54
C ILE A 176 -4.32 6.26 2.67
N HIS A 177 -4.66 4.99 2.85
CA HIS A 177 -5.67 4.27 2.07
C HIS A 177 -7.06 4.91 2.20
N TYR A 178 -7.40 5.51 3.35
CA TYR A 178 -8.70 6.16 3.56
C TYR A 178 -8.67 7.69 3.43
N ARG A 179 -7.53 8.32 3.70
CA ARG A 179 -7.37 9.77 3.55
C ARG A 179 -7.43 10.23 2.10
N GLU A 180 -6.76 9.53 1.19
CA GLU A 180 -6.61 10.04 -0.19
C GLU A 180 -7.90 9.95 -1.01
N PRO A 181 -8.69 8.86 -0.91
CA PRO A 181 -9.95 8.75 -1.65
C PRO A 181 -11.11 9.50 -1.01
N GLY A 182 -10.99 9.83 0.28
CA GLY A 182 -11.98 10.54 1.07
C GLY A 182 -13.22 9.70 1.41
N GLY A 183 -14.20 10.36 2.03
CA GLY A 183 -15.49 9.74 2.40
C GLY A 183 -15.46 8.91 3.69
N PHE A 184 -14.30 8.71 4.30
CA PHE A 184 -14.20 8.10 5.62
C PHE A 184 -14.73 9.08 6.69
N PRO A 185 -15.42 8.63 7.75
CA PRO A 185 -16.03 9.50 8.77
C PRO A 185 -15.01 10.07 9.77
N ILE A 186 -13.80 10.37 9.32
CA ILE A 186 -12.71 11.02 10.06
C ILE A 186 -12.21 12.17 9.20
N SER A 187 -11.84 13.30 9.81
CA SER A 187 -11.40 14.47 9.05
C SER A 187 -10.04 14.25 8.39
N ASP A 188 -9.84 14.88 7.23
CA ASP A 188 -8.55 14.91 6.54
C ASP A 188 -7.43 15.41 7.47
N GLU A 189 -7.69 16.40 8.33
CA GLU A 189 -6.71 16.93 9.27
C GLU A 189 -6.24 15.87 10.27
N LYS A 190 -7.14 15.03 10.79
CA LYS A 190 -6.79 13.94 11.71
C LYS A 190 -5.94 12.89 11.02
N PHE A 191 -6.30 12.51 9.78
CA PHE A 191 -5.47 11.59 9.01
C PHE A 191 -4.07 12.15 8.75
N GLU A 192 -3.95 13.42 8.36
CA GLU A 192 -2.65 14.04 8.09
C GLU A 192 -1.78 14.15 9.35
N GLU A 193 -2.39 14.47 10.50
CA GLU A 193 -1.69 14.43 11.79
C GLU A 193 -1.19 13.02 12.13
N ASP A 194 -2.04 12.02 11.98
CA ASP A 194 -1.71 10.62 12.25
C ASP A 194 -0.59 10.11 11.35
N ILE A 195 -0.68 10.39 10.04
CA ILE A 195 0.33 10.01 9.06
C ILE A 195 1.66 10.67 9.41
N LYS A 196 1.67 11.98 9.70
CA LYS A 196 2.87 12.72 10.08
C LYS A 196 3.52 12.11 11.33
N ASN A 197 2.74 11.84 12.37
CA ASN A 197 3.24 11.26 13.62
C ASN A 197 3.85 9.88 13.40
N LYS A 198 3.23 9.05 12.56
CA LYS A 198 3.73 7.71 12.23
C LYS A 198 4.99 7.74 11.38
N LEU A 199 5.09 8.67 10.43
CA LEU A 199 6.29 8.84 9.63
C LEU A 199 7.51 9.21 10.49
N VAL A 200 7.34 10.06 11.51
CA VAL A 200 8.41 10.36 12.47
C VAL A 200 8.95 9.09 13.12
N ILE A 201 8.06 8.21 13.59
CA ILE A 201 8.45 6.95 14.25
C ILE A 201 9.08 5.96 13.26
N LEU A 202 8.46 5.75 12.11
CA LEU A 202 8.86 4.72 11.15
C LEU A 202 10.16 5.07 10.40
N ARG A 203 10.49 6.35 10.26
CA ARG A 203 11.77 6.79 9.65
C ARG A 203 12.98 6.51 10.53
N GLU A 204 12.80 6.40 11.84
CA GLU A 204 13.86 6.03 12.79
C GLU A 204 14.20 4.54 12.75
N VAL A 205 13.36 3.73 12.11
CA VAL A 205 13.58 2.28 11.94
C VAL A 205 14.78 2.05 11.01
N LYS A 206 15.69 1.17 11.48
CA LYS A 206 16.91 0.78 10.76
C LYS A 206 16.64 -0.26 9.70
#